data_AF-A0A924DC41-F1
#
_entry.id   AF-A0A924DC41-F1
#
_cell.length_a   1.000
_cell.length_b   1.000
_cell.length_c   1.000
_cell.angle_alpha   90.00
_cell.angle_beta   90.00
_cell.angle_gamma   90.00
#
_symmetry.space_group_name_H-M   'P 1'
#
loop_
_entity.id
_entity.type
_entity.pdbx_description
1 polymer ?
#
loop_
_entity_poly.entity_id
_entity_poly.type
_entity_poly.pdbx_seq_one_letter_code
_entity_poly.pdbx_strand_id
1 'polypeptide(L)' 'MVIGGQARKRVGQPADIANAALLIASDDSAWMIANYINASGGSKL' A
#
# COMPACT_ATOMS: atom_id res chain seq x y z
N MET A 1 -15.08 -13.12 -4.45
CA MET A 1 -15.15 -13.01 -2.98
C MET A 1 -14.76 -11.58 -2.60
N VAL A 2 -15.72 -10.76 -2.16
CA VAL A 2 -15.43 -9.41 -1.64
C VAL A 2 -14.98 -9.57 -0.20
N ILE A 3 -13.77 -9.13 0.12
CA ILE A 3 -13.31 -9.08 1.51
C ILE A 3 -13.96 -7.84 2.12
N GLY A 4 -15.03 -8.05 2.91
CA GLY A 4 -15.72 -6.98 3.62
C GLY A 4 -14.73 -6.20 4.50
N GLY A 5 -14.78 -4.87 4.46
CA GLY A 5 -13.93 -3.98 5.27
C GLY A 5 -12.84 -3.21 4.52
N GLN A 6 -12.66 -3.44 3.21
CA GLN A 6 -11.72 -2.69 2.37
C GLN A 6 -12.43 -1.56 1.61
N ALA A 7 -11.86 -0.34 1.62
CA ALA A 7 -12.32 0.73 0.74
C ALA A 7 -12.11 0.37 -0.75
N ARG A 8 -10.98 -0.28 -1.05
CA ARG A 8 -10.67 -0.78 -2.39
C ARG A 8 -11.26 -2.18 -2.56
N LYS A 9 -12.31 -2.29 -3.36
CA LYS A 9 -13.14 -3.51 -3.55
C LYS A 9 -12.47 -4.61 -4.38
N ARG A 10 -11.20 -4.92 -4.13
CA ARG A 10 -10.49 -6.04 -4.75
C ARG A 10 -9.45 -6.65 -3.82
N VAL A 11 -9.03 -7.87 -4.11
CA VAL A 11 -7.90 -8.51 -3.43
C VAL A 11 -6.60 -7.80 -3.84
N GLY A 12 -5.74 -7.51 -2.86
CA GLY A 12 -4.40 -6.97 -3.09
C GLY A 12 -3.58 -7.92 -3.97
N GLN A 13 -2.84 -7.37 -4.91
CA GLN A 13 -1.95 -8.10 -5.80
C GLN A 13 -0.50 -7.87 -5.38
N PRO A 14 0.44 -8.78 -5.70
CA PRO A 14 1.86 -8.57 -5.39
C PRO A 14 2.41 -7.24 -5.92
N ALA A 15 1.90 -6.79 -7.08
CA ALA A 15 2.25 -5.51 -7.67
C ALA A 15 1.90 -4.29 -6.78
N ASP A 16 0.87 -4.39 -5.94
CA ASP A 16 0.49 -3.28 -5.04
C ASP A 16 1.56 -3.01 -3.98
N ILE A 17 2.18 -4.08 -3.45
CA ILE A 17 3.31 -3.95 -2.53
C ILE A 17 4.58 -3.56 -3.27
N ALA A 18 4.85 -4.16 -4.43
CA ALA A 18 6.04 -3.84 -5.22
C ALA A 18 6.10 -2.36 -5.62
N ASN A 19 4.97 -1.78 -6.04
CA ASN A 19 4.89 -0.37 -6.39
C ASN A 19 5.06 0.54 -5.15
N ALA A 20 4.52 0.15 -3.99
CA ALA A 20 4.75 0.89 -2.75
C ALA A 20 6.23 0.84 -2.32
N ALA A 21 6.88 -0.31 -2.47
CA ALA A 21 8.32 -0.46 -2.21
C ALA A 21 9.16 0.37 -3.19
N LEU A 22 8.79 0.40 -4.47
CA LEU A 22 9.46 1.22 -5.48
C LEU A 22 9.39 2.71 -5.13
N LEU A 23 8.22 3.20 -4.68
CA LEU A 23 8.07 4.57 -4.21
C LEU A 23 9.03 4.87 -3.06
N ILE A 24 9.10 4.00 -2.04
CA ILE A 24 9.99 4.16 -0.89
C ILE A 24 11.47 4.15 -1.30
N ALA A 25 11.82 3.39 -2.34
CA ALA A 25 13.19 3.32 -2.85
C ALA A 25 13.55 4.47 -3.79
N SER A 26 12.57 5.28 -4.21
CA SER A 26 12.77 6.37 -5.18
C SER A 26 13.10 7.70 -4.50
N ASP A 27 13.74 8.59 -5.26
CA ASP A 27 14.08 9.95 -4.83
C ASP A 27 12.85 10.79 -4.47
N ASP A 28 11.67 10.45 -5.00
CA ASP A 28 10.40 11.12 -4.67
C ASP A 28 10.04 11.02 -3.18
N SER A 29 10.61 10.02 -2.48
CA SER A 29 10.40 9.77 -1.06
C SER A 29 11.58 10.20 -0.18
N ALA A 30 12.53 10.98 -0.71
CA ALA A 30 13.79 11.32 -0.03
C ALA A 30 13.63 11.95 1.37
N TRP A 31 12.48 12.57 1.66
CA TRP A 31 12.17 13.15 2.97
C TRP A 31 11.12 12.38 3.79
N MET A 32 10.74 11.18 3.35
CA MET A 32 9.77 10.32 4.04
C MET A 32 10.50 9.28 4.90
N ILE A 33 11.03 9.71 6.04
CA ILE A 33 11.83 8.86 6.94
C ILE A 33 10.99 8.41 8.15
N ALA A 34 11.27 7.21 8.67
CA ALA A 34 10.64 6.63 9.87
C ALA A 34 9.10 6.53 9.79
N ASN A 35 8.55 6.39 8.58
CA ASN A 35 7.12 6.30 8.33
C ASN A 35 6.70 4.90 7.87
N TYR A 36 5.47 4.51 8.21
CA TYR A 36 4.86 3.28 7.70
C TYR A 36 3.91 3.58 6.54
N ILE A 37 4.07 2.86 5.43
CA ILE A 37 3.13 2.92 4.30
C ILE A 37 2.19 1.71 4.37
N ASN A 38 0.89 1.99 4.46
CA ASN A 38 -0.15 0.96 4.48
C ASN A 38 -0.71 0.73 3.07
N ALA A 39 -0.41 -0.44 2.50
CA ALA A 39 -0.88 -0.87 1.17
C ALA A 39 -1.99 -1.94 1.23
N SER A 40 -2.82 -1.92 2.29
CA SER A 40 -3.89 -2.92 2.49
C SER A 40 -5.08 -2.78 1.54
N GLY A 41 -5.21 -1.66 0.83
CA GLY A 41 -6.46 -1.33 0.11
C GLY A 41 -7.47 -0.57 0.99
N GLY A 42 -7.01 0.00 2.10
CA GLY A 42 -7.85 0.75 3.03
C GLY A 42 -8.66 -0.19 3.92
N SER A 43 -8.06 -1.32 4.32
CA SER A 43 -8.61 -2.18 5.36
C SER A 43 -8.74 -1.38 6.63
N LYS A 44 -9.97 -1.19 7.11
CA LYS A 44 -10.16 -0.83 8.52
C LYS A 44 -10.26 -2.15 9.28
N LEU A 45 -9.28 -2.42 10.15
CA LEU A 45 -9.46 -3.42 11.19
C LEU A 45 -10.73 -3.10 11.97
#